data_AF-A0AAE1MCL4-F1
#
_entry.id   AF-A0AAE1MCL4-F1
#
_cell.length_a   1.000
_cell.length_b   1.000
_cell.length_c   1.000
_cell.angle_alpha   90.00
_cell.angle_beta   90.00
_cell.angle_gamma   90.00
#
_symmetry.space_group_name_H-M   'P 1'
#
loop_
_entity.id
_entity.type
_entity.pdbx_description
1 polymer ?
#
loop_
_entity_poly.entity_id
_entity_poly.type
_entity_poly.pdbx_seq_one_letter_code
_entity_poly.pdbx_strand_id
1 'polypeptide(L)'
;MEKKTSWVCTVVTQVSLCFALYIALNLGHPQNFIYGRPTSLDLHFISVKGGFRPLQKQLDLLKQMEMVAKTYRARFVVSSSELGEDDPLFQNATQLFPTLRLPWYTSCSTRTSKRPEVGCFAEKFKISNGKTLDIIGVDTELLQKESALRGSLSGNRKNQLHWMIRTLERNTSNWRIVVGYQPLVVCGENNEKMEKQDVFENLRRIFMKLEVNVYLSGQDCTSHTQQSSVAFIGNPCLNQKEEPYSFFVNGNSLLSQELANGFLLHRVSPMQIVTYYITSSGDIAYKTVLQQKGREAM
;
A
#
# COMPACT_ATOMS: atom_id res chain seq x y z
N MET A 1 -15.85 13.58 -69.35
CA MET A 1 -16.77 13.88 -68.22
C MET A 1 -16.02 13.64 -66.92
N GLU A 2 -15.55 14.71 -66.29
CA GLU A 2 -14.74 14.66 -65.06
C GLU A 2 -15.62 14.35 -63.84
N LYS A 3 -15.19 13.37 -63.02
CA LYS A 3 -15.81 13.04 -61.73
C LYS A 3 -15.54 14.19 -60.76
N LYS A 4 -16.57 14.97 -60.43
CA LYS A 4 -16.52 15.92 -59.31
C LYS A 4 -16.28 15.15 -58.02
N THR A 5 -15.06 15.22 -57.50
CA THR A 5 -14.67 14.64 -56.23
C THR A 5 -15.47 15.33 -55.12
N SER A 6 -16.24 14.55 -54.36
CA SER A 6 -17.12 15.04 -53.30
C SER A 6 -16.31 15.51 -52.11
N TRP A 7 -15.98 16.82 -52.08
CA TRP A 7 -15.32 17.50 -50.96
C TRP A 7 -16.09 17.32 -49.63
N VAL A 8 -17.40 17.15 -49.71
CA VAL A 8 -18.29 16.87 -48.56
C VAL A 8 -17.86 15.61 -47.81
N CYS A 9 -17.45 14.56 -48.53
CA CYS A 9 -17.00 13.32 -47.89
C CYS A 9 -15.70 13.52 -47.09
N THR A 10 -14.79 14.36 -47.61
CA THR A 10 -13.53 14.70 -46.95
C THR A 10 -13.75 15.54 -45.70
N VAL A 11 -14.70 16.49 -45.74
CA VAL A 11 -15.04 17.32 -44.57
C VAL A 11 -15.69 16.48 -43.48
N VAL A 12 -16.64 15.60 -43.83
CA VAL A 12 -17.32 14.72 -42.86
C VAL A 12 -16.34 13.75 -42.19
N THR A 13 -15.37 13.23 -42.93
CA THR A 13 -14.33 12.36 -42.37
C THR A 13 -13.37 13.12 -41.46
N GLN A 14 -12.95 14.33 -41.82
CA GLN A 14 -12.12 15.17 -40.94
C GLN A 14 -12.84 15.56 -39.64
N VAL A 15 -14.11 15.94 -39.70
CA VAL A 15 -14.89 16.28 -38.50
C VAL A 15 -15.07 15.06 -37.60
N SER A 16 -15.37 13.89 -38.18
CA SER A 16 -15.48 12.64 -37.42
C SER A 16 -14.16 12.26 -36.73
N LEU A 17 -13.03 12.42 -37.42
CA LEU A 17 -11.69 12.18 -36.87
C LEU A 17 -11.34 13.16 -35.74
N CYS A 18 -11.65 14.45 -35.90
CA CYS A 18 -11.47 15.44 -34.84
C CYS A 18 -12.32 15.13 -33.61
N PHE A 19 -13.55 14.66 -33.82
CA PHE A 19 -14.45 14.29 -32.73
C PHE A 19 -13.95 13.04 -31.98
N ALA A 20 -13.50 12.02 -32.72
CA ALA A 20 -12.88 10.83 -32.13
C ALA A 20 -11.60 11.16 -31.34
N LEU A 21 -10.75 12.04 -31.89
CA LEU A 21 -9.53 12.51 -31.22
C LEU A 21 -9.87 13.30 -29.94
N TYR A 22 -10.87 14.18 -30.00
CA TYR A 22 -11.34 14.93 -28.84
C TYR A 22 -11.86 14.01 -27.74
N ILE A 23 -12.65 12.99 -28.10
CA ILE A 23 -13.13 11.98 -27.15
C ILE A 23 -11.95 11.20 -26.55
N ALA A 24 -10.99 10.76 -27.37
CA ALA A 24 -9.81 10.04 -26.89
C ALA A 24 -8.95 10.87 -25.92
N LEU A 25 -8.75 12.15 -26.21
CA LEU A 25 -7.98 13.08 -25.35
C LEU A 25 -8.70 13.39 -24.03
N ASN A 26 -10.04 13.43 -24.02
CA ASN A 26 -10.83 13.70 -22.81
C ASN A 26 -11.12 12.43 -21.98
N LEU A 27 -11.11 11.24 -22.58
CA LEU A 27 -11.16 9.96 -21.85
C LEU A 27 -9.89 9.71 -21.03
N GLY A 28 -8.76 10.31 -21.43
CA GLY A 28 -7.48 10.21 -20.73
C GLY A 28 -7.28 11.20 -19.58
N HIS A 29 -8.19 12.14 -19.35
CA HIS A 29 -8.07 13.07 -18.22
C HIS A 29 -8.49 12.38 -16.90
N PRO A 30 -7.62 12.34 -15.88
CA PRO A 30 -8.02 11.86 -14.57
C PRO A 30 -9.11 12.78 -14.04
N GLN A 31 -10.34 12.29 -13.96
CA GLN A 31 -11.44 13.00 -13.33
C GLN A 31 -11.01 13.37 -11.91
N ASN A 32 -10.90 14.69 -11.65
CA ASN A 32 -10.76 15.24 -10.32
C ASN A 32 -12.04 14.93 -9.54
N PHE A 33 -12.06 13.78 -8.87
CA PHE A 33 -13.17 13.39 -8.01
C PHE A 33 -13.13 14.19 -6.71
N ILE A 34 -13.85 15.30 -6.72
CA ILE A 34 -14.44 15.90 -5.53
C ILE A 34 -15.57 14.95 -5.09
N TYR A 35 -15.39 14.31 -3.93
CA TYR A 35 -16.39 13.49 -3.22
C TYR A 35 -17.17 12.47 -4.07
N GLY A 36 -16.47 11.48 -4.64
CA GLY A 36 -17.11 10.35 -5.30
C GLY A 36 -17.74 9.36 -4.30
N ARG A 37 -19.06 9.17 -4.39
CA ARG A 37 -19.83 8.10 -3.73
C ARG A 37 -19.10 6.75 -3.94
N PRO A 38 -18.96 5.88 -2.92
CA PRO A 38 -18.26 4.61 -3.09
C PRO A 38 -18.91 3.79 -4.20
N THR A 39 -18.19 3.57 -5.30
CA THR A 39 -18.56 2.59 -6.31
C THR A 39 -18.59 1.23 -5.61
N SER A 40 -19.76 0.58 -5.56
CA SER A 40 -20.02 -0.62 -4.74
C SER A 40 -19.25 -1.88 -5.16
N LEU A 41 -18.24 -1.74 -6.00
CA LEU A 41 -17.43 -2.80 -6.60
C LEU A 41 -15.99 -2.81 -6.06
N ASP A 42 -15.50 -1.70 -5.53
CA ASP A 42 -14.12 -1.59 -5.08
C ASP A 42 -13.94 -2.12 -3.66
N LEU A 43 -12.84 -2.85 -3.44
CA LEU A 43 -12.43 -3.33 -2.13
C LEU A 43 -11.77 -2.19 -1.35
N HIS A 44 -12.34 -1.81 -0.21
CA HIS A 44 -11.75 -0.82 0.68
C HIS A 44 -11.19 -1.49 1.93
N PHE A 45 -9.98 -1.09 2.34
CA PHE A 45 -9.38 -1.52 3.61
C PHE A 45 -8.49 -0.41 4.18
N ILE A 46 -8.27 -0.46 5.49
CA ILE A 46 -7.40 0.50 6.20
C ILE A 46 -6.07 -0.20 6.49
N SER A 47 -4.95 0.51 6.35
CA SER A 47 -3.70 0.10 6.98
C SER A 47 -3.18 1.15 7.96
N VAL A 48 -2.58 0.67 9.05
CA VAL A 48 -2.13 1.53 10.16
C VAL A 48 -0.87 0.97 10.80
N LYS A 49 -0.01 1.86 11.30
CA LYS A 49 1.23 1.45 11.98
C LYS A 49 1.00 0.54 13.19
N GLY A 50 -0.10 0.72 13.92
CA GLY A 50 -0.24 0.19 15.28
C GLY A 50 0.71 0.90 16.25
N GLY A 51 0.95 0.29 17.41
CA GLY A 51 1.88 0.74 18.44
C GLY A 51 1.28 1.70 19.47
N PHE A 52 2.12 2.06 20.45
CA PHE A 52 1.74 2.95 21.53
C PHE A 52 1.59 4.41 21.07
N ARG A 53 0.57 5.09 21.60
CA ARG A 53 0.31 6.53 21.44
C ARG A 53 -0.24 7.08 22.77
N PRO A 54 -0.07 8.39 23.05
CA PRO A 54 -0.85 9.04 24.10
C PRO A 54 -2.34 8.78 23.91
N LEU A 55 -3.05 8.48 24.99
CA LEU A 55 -4.44 7.99 24.94
C LEU A 55 -5.35 8.90 24.11
N GLN A 56 -5.29 10.22 24.31
CA GLN A 56 -6.12 11.16 23.55
C GLN A 56 -5.85 11.08 22.03
N LYS A 57 -4.58 11.12 21.62
CA LYS A 57 -4.18 10.98 20.20
C LYS A 57 -4.62 9.64 19.60
N GLN A 58 -4.62 8.59 20.41
CA GLN A 58 -5.09 7.27 20.01
C GLN A 58 -6.61 7.26 19.79
N LEU A 59 -7.38 7.83 20.71
CA LEU A 59 -8.84 7.92 20.59
C LEU A 59 -9.27 8.78 19.39
N ASP A 60 -8.59 9.90 19.15
CA ASP A 60 -8.85 10.77 18.00
C ASP A 60 -8.59 10.01 16.67
N LEU A 61 -7.48 9.28 16.59
CA LEU A 61 -7.16 8.43 15.45
C LEU A 61 -8.22 7.34 15.23
N LEU A 62 -8.62 6.63 16.30
CA LEU A 62 -9.60 5.56 16.21
C LEU A 62 -10.99 6.07 15.81
N LYS A 63 -11.41 7.23 16.32
CA LYS A 63 -12.66 7.88 15.92
C LYS A 63 -12.64 8.21 14.43
N GLN A 64 -11.52 8.71 13.91
CA GLN A 64 -11.36 9.00 12.50
C GLN A 64 -11.35 7.73 11.64
N MET A 65 -10.64 6.68 12.08
CA MET A 65 -10.68 5.36 11.46
C MET A 65 -12.09 4.79 11.41
N GLU A 66 -12.87 4.94 12.49
CA GLU A 66 -14.26 4.47 12.56
C GLU A 66 -15.13 5.16 11.51
N MET A 67 -15.04 6.49 11.42
CA MET A 67 -15.79 7.28 10.45
C MET A 67 -15.44 6.88 9.02
N VAL A 68 -14.15 6.71 8.71
CA VAL A 68 -13.68 6.29 7.38
C VAL A 68 -14.11 4.86 7.07
N ALA A 69 -13.97 3.93 8.01
CA ALA A 69 -14.38 2.54 7.86
C ALA A 69 -15.88 2.45 7.55
N LYS A 70 -16.72 3.22 8.25
CA LYS A 70 -18.16 3.29 8.01
C LYS A 70 -18.49 3.88 6.64
N THR A 71 -17.88 5.01 6.30
CA THR A 71 -18.17 5.77 5.07
C THR A 71 -17.79 4.98 3.82
N TYR A 72 -16.62 4.35 3.82
CA TYR A 72 -16.09 3.61 2.68
C TYR A 72 -16.38 2.11 2.75
N ARG A 73 -17.10 1.66 3.80
CA ARG A 73 -17.41 0.25 4.05
C ARG A 73 -16.15 -0.62 4.01
N ALA A 74 -15.12 -0.18 4.74
CA ALA A 74 -13.85 -0.90 4.82
C ALA A 74 -14.09 -2.33 5.33
N ARG A 75 -13.44 -3.32 4.70
CA ARG A 75 -13.70 -4.73 5.00
C ARG A 75 -12.81 -5.32 6.08
N PHE A 76 -11.63 -4.76 6.27
CA PHE A 76 -10.64 -5.20 7.26
C PHE A 76 -9.62 -4.10 7.53
N VAL A 77 -8.83 -4.30 8.58
CA VAL A 77 -7.69 -3.46 8.94
C VAL A 77 -6.41 -4.28 8.84
N VAL A 78 -5.37 -3.71 8.24
CA VAL A 78 -4.03 -4.27 8.21
C VAL A 78 -3.15 -3.44 9.14
N SER A 79 -2.65 -4.06 10.21
CA SER A 79 -1.69 -3.41 11.08
C SER A 79 -0.28 -3.86 10.73
N SER A 80 0.61 -2.90 10.51
CA SER A 80 2.04 -3.16 10.37
C SER A 80 2.76 -3.14 11.72
N SER A 81 2.07 -3.41 12.83
CA SER A 81 2.66 -3.41 14.18
C SER A 81 3.58 -4.60 14.41
N GLU A 82 4.55 -4.44 15.31
CA GLU A 82 5.36 -5.54 15.84
C GLU A 82 4.72 -6.22 17.06
N LEU A 83 3.68 -5.61 17.63
CA LEU A 83 3.06 -6.07 18.89
C LEU A 83 1.95 -7.10 18.67
N GLY A 84 1.50 -7.34 17.44
CA GLY A 84 0.47 -8.33 17.14
C GLY A 84 -0.85 -8.08 17.89
N GLU A 85 -1.37 -9.12 18.55
CA GLU A 85 -2.60 -9.06 19.37
C GLU A 85 -2.44 -8.21 20.65
N ASP A 86 -1.21 -8.04 21.13
CA ASP A 86 -0.90 -7.24 22.31
C ASP A 86 -0.78 -5.74 21.95
N ASP A 87 -1.09 -5.37 20.71
CA ASP A 87 -1.07 -3.99 20.26
C ASP A 87 -2.18 -3.16 20.95
N PRO A 88 -1.83 -2.08 21.69
CA PRO A 88 -2.80 -1.29 22.40
C PRO A 88 -3.76 -0.54 21.48
N LEU A 89 -3.38 -0.23 20.23
CA LEU A 89 -4.28 0.36 19.24
C LEU A 89 -5.34 -0.66 18.81
N PHE A 90 -4.94 -1.90 18.56
CA PHE A 90 -5.86 -2.98 18.19
C PHE A 90 -6.86 -3.27 19.32
N GLN A 91 -6.36 -3.42 20.56
CA GLN A 91 -7.20 -3.69 21.72
C GLN A 91 -8.22 -2.58 21.95
N ASN A 92 -7.77 -1.31 21.94
CA ASN A 92 -8.68 -0.18 22.14
C ASN A 92 -9.66 0.00 20.96
N ALA A 93 -9.24 -0.27 19.73
CA ALA A 93 -10.12 -0.22 18.57
C ALA A 93 -11.30 -1.20 18.72
N THR A 94 -11.01 -2.46 19.03
CA THR A 94 -12.02 -3.53 19.09
C THR A 94 -12.91 -3.45 20.33
N GLN A 95 -12.37 -2.95 21.44
CA GLN A 95 -13.12 -2.75 22.68
C GLN A 95 -14.04 -1.53 22.62
N LEU A 96 -13.52 -0.38 22.16
CA LEU A 96 -14.22 0.92 22.28
C LEU A 96 -15.04 1.30 21.05
N PHE A 97 -14.72 0.80 19.86
CA PHE A 97 -15.33 1.22 18.59
C PHE A 97 -15.98 0.04 17.88
N PRO A 98 -17.32 -0.14 17.98
CA PRO A 98 -18.02 -1.29 17.40
C PRO A 98 -17.80 -1.45 15.89
N THR A 99 -17.69 -0.36 15.13
CA THR A 99 -17.46 -0.41 13.68
C THR A 99 -16.05 -0.89 13.33
N LEU A 100 -15.09 -0.81 14.27
CA LEU A 100 -13.72 -1.29 14.08
C LEU A 100 -13.52 -2.75 14.51
N ARG A 101 -14.59 -3.47 14.89
CA ARG A 101 -14.60 -4.94 15.08
C ARG A 101 -14.55 -5.73 13.77
N LEU A 102 -14.02 -5.11 12.71
CA LEU A 102 -13.66 -5.77 11.46
C LEU A 102 -12.50 -6.75 11.71
N PRO A 103 -12.20 -7.69 10.80
CA PRO A 103 -10.99 -8.48 10.88
C PRO A 103 -9.73 -7.59 10.89
N TRP A 104 -8.80 -7.87 11.80
CA TRP A 104 -7.48 -7.24 11.86
C TRP A 104 -6.41 -8.25 11.47
N TYR A 105 -5.55 -7.86 10.54
CA TYR A 105 -4.39 -8.63 10.12
C TYR A 105 -3.13 -7.90 10.54
N THR A 106 -2.46 -8.41 11.56
CA THR A 106 -1.30 -7.75 12.16
C THR A 106 -0.02 -8.42 11.67
N SER A 107 0.98 -7.64 11.24
CA SER A 107 2.34 -8.16 11.18
C SER A 107 2.80 -8.59 12.58
N CYS A 108 3.87 -9.36 12.61
CA CYS A 108 4.38 -10.01 13.81
C CYS A 108 5.88 -9.78 13.91
N SER A 109 6.40 -9.84 15.13
CA SER A 109 7.83 -9.77 15.42
C SER A 109 8.29 -11.01 16.17
N THR A 110 9.58 -11.38 16.04
CA THR A 110 10.26 -12.41 16.83
C THR A 110 10.09 -12.22 18.35
N ARG A 111 9.76 -11.00 18.79
CA ARG A 111 9.67 -10.62 20.20
C ARG A 111 8.33 -10.99 20.85
N THR A 112 7.31 -11.36 20.08
CA THR A 112 5.98 -11.74 20.60
C THR A 112 5.85 -13.27 20.73
N SER A 113 5.29 -13.73 21.85
CA SER A 113 5.30 -15.14 22.28
C SER A 113 4.33 -16.07 21.53
N LYS A 114 3.37 -15.53 20.78
CA LYS A 114 2.36 -16.29 20.03
C LYS A 114 2.58 -16.13 18.52
N ARG A 115 3.44 -16.97 17.95
CA ARG A 115 3.68 -17.01 16.50
C ARG A 115 2.83 -18.08 15.80
N PRO A 116 2.34 -17.82 14.58
CA PRO A 116 2.07 -18.89 13.61
C PRO A 116 3.35 -19.66 13.28
N GLU A 117 3.24 -20.93 12.88
CA GLU A 117 4.42 -21.78 12.65
C GLU A 117 5.39 -21.23 11.58
N VAL A 118 4.92 -20.49 10.56
CA VAL A 118 5.73 -19.81 9.54
C VAL A 118 5.00 -18.58 8.96
N GLY A 119 5.63 -17.40 8.98
CA GLY A 119 5.01 -16.13 8.51
C GLY A 119 4.01 -15.51 9.49
N CYS A 120 3.54 -14.28 9.23
CA CYS A 120 2.54 -13.63 10.11
C CYS A 120 1.11 -13.93 9.68
N PHE A 121 0.79 -13.69 8.40
CA PHE A 121 -0.50 -14.05 7.80
C PHE A 121 -0.39 -14.08 6.27
N ALA A 122 -1.31 -14.76 5.61
CA ALA A 122 -1.45 -14.74 4.15
C ALA A 122 -2.92 -14.88 3.78
N GLU A 123 -3.51 -13.84 3.23
CA GLU A 123 -4.94 -13.72 3.02
C GLU A 123 -5.28 -13.35 1.58
N LYS A 124 -6.35 -13.94 1.06
CA LYS A 124 -6.82 -13.74 -0.31
C LYS A 124 -8.23 -13.16 -0.31
N PHE A 125 -8.38 -12.03 -0.97
CA PHE A 125 -9.64 -11.29 -1.06
C PHE A 125 -10.14 -11.24 -2.50
N LYS A 126 -11.44 -11.48 -2.67
CA LYS A 126 -12.11 -11.25 -3.95
C LYS A 126 -12.36 -9.75 -4.14
N ILE A 127 -11.99 -9.25 -5.31
CA ILE A 127 -12.36 -7.93 -5.85
C ILE A 127 -13.50 -8.15 -6.87
N SER A 128 -14.11 -7.07 -7.35
CA SER A 128 -15.05 -7.12 -8.47
C SER A 128 -14.45 -7.80 -9.71
N ASN A 129 -15.33 -8.30 -10.59
CA ASN A 129 -14.99 -8.92 -11.88
C ASN A 129 -14.09 -10.16 -11.74
N GLY A 130 -14.23 -10.91 -10.64
CA GLY A 130 -13.49 -12.15 -10.41
C GLY A 130 -12.00 -11.99 -10.16
N LYS A 131 -11.48 -10.75 -10.11
CA LYS A 131 -10.09 -10.44 -9.80
C LYS A 131 -9.83 -10.62 -8.30
N THR A 132 -8.58 -10.88 -7.91
CA THR A 132 -8.22 -11.14 -6.50
C THR A 132 -7.03 -10.30 -6.03
N LEU A 133 -7.03 -10.01 -4.73
CA LEU A 133 -5.96 -9.36 -3.99
C LEU A 133 -5.42 -10.32 -2.93
N ASP A 134 -4.11 -10.49 -2.90
CA ASP A 134 -3.44 -11.19 -1.80
C ASP A 134 -2.64 -10.22 -0.94
N ILE A 135 -2.75 -10.39 0.38
CA ILE A 135 -2.03 -9.62 1.37
C ILE A 135 -1.25 -10.59 2.26
N ILE A 136 0.06 -10.43 2.32
CA ILE A 136 0.98 -11.30 3.05
C ILE A 136 1.71 -10.48 4.12
N GLY A 137 1.51 -10.84 5.37
CA GLY A 137 2.23 -10.27 6.51
C GLY A 137 3.52 -11.01 6.80
N VAL A 138 4.61 -10.25 6.98
CA VAL A 138 5.95 -10.78 7.25
C VAL A 138 6.60 -10.11 8.44
N ASP A 139 7.41 -10.88 9.16
CA ASP A 139 8.37 -10.37 10.12
C ASP A 139 9.63 -9.92 9.39
N THR A 140 9.74 -8.61 9.21
CA THR A 140 10.85 -7.98 8.50
C THR A 140 12.19 -8.11 9.20
N GLU A 141 12.22 -8.20 10.54
CA GLU A 141 13.48 -8.42 11.29
C GLU A 141 14.01 -9.82 11.02
N LEU A 142 13.13 -10.82 11.01
CA LEU A 142 13.50 -12.19 10.70
C LEU A 142 13.94 -12.35 9.24
N LEU A 143 13.21 -11.75 8.29
CA LEU A 143 13.58 -11.77 6.87
C LEU A 143 14.97 -11.17 6.63
N GLN A 144 15.33 -10.11 7.34
CA GLN A 144 16.67 -9.52 7.24
C GLN A 144 17.76 -10.48 7.73
N LYS A 145 17.56 -11.09 8.91
CA LYS A 145 18.51 -12.07 9.44
C LYS A 145 18.68 -13.27 8.50
N GLU A 146 17.57 -13.79 7.98
CA GLU A 146 17.57 -14.91 7.02
C GLU A 146 18.21 -14.54 5.68
N SER A 147 17.99 -13.31 5.19
CA SER A 147 18.58 -12.84 3.93
C SER A 147 20.06 -12.47 4.05
N ALA A 148 20.55 -12.09 5.23
CA ALA A 148 21.96 -11.78 5.48
C ALA A 148 22.83 -13.06 5.50
N LEU A 149 22.24 -14.18 5.92
CA LEU A 149 22.89 -15.50 5.94
C LEU A 149 22.94 -16.08 4.51
N ARG A 150 23.80 -15.53 3.64
CA ARG A 150 24.06 -16.07 2.28
C ARG A 150 24.33 -17.58 2.34
N GLY A 151 23.42 -18.37 1.78
CA GLY A 151 23.75 -19.72 1.28
C GLY A 151 23.53 -20.91 2.20
N SER A 152 23.12 -20.76 3.47
CA SER A 152 22.69 -21.93 4.26
C SER A 152 21.17 -22.07 4.22
N LEU A 153 20.66 -22.50 3.07
CA LEU A 153 19.36 -23.21 2.99
C LEU A 153 19.52 -24.60 3.62
N SER A 154 20.06 -24.66 4.83
CA SER A 154 20.01 -25.86 5.67
C SER A 154 18.53 -26.19 5.87
N GLY A 155 18.17 -27.45 5.64
CA GLY A 155 16.82 -27.95 5.34
C GLY A 155 15.79 -27.85 6.45
N ASN A 156 15.84 -26.81 7.27
CA ASN A 156 14.87 -26.56 8.31
C ASN A 156 13.60 -25.92 7.69
N ARG A 157 12.48 -26.63 7.85
CA ARG A 157 11.17 -26.38 7.26
C ARG A 157 10.48 -25.09 7.75
N LYS A 158 11.20 -24.21 8.48
CA LYS A 158 10.70 -23.03 9.21
C LYS A 158 11.36 -21.70 8.78
N ASN A 159 11.89 -21.62 7.57
CA ASN A 159 12.45 -20.38 7.01
C ASN A 159 11.32 -19.51 6.43
N GLN A 160 11.14 -18.30 6.97
CA GLN A 160 10.08 -17.40 6.54
C GLN A 160 10.31 -16.85 5.13
N LEU A 161 11.55 -16.52 4.76
CA LEU A 161 11.91 -16.09 3.41
C LEU A 161 11.50 -17.15 2.38
N HIS A 162 11.79 -18.43 2.64
CA HIS A 162 11.41 -19.53 1.75
C HIS A 162 9.88 -19.71 1.66
N TRP A 163 9.18 -19.60 2.78
CA TRP A 163 7.72 -19.64 2.82
C TRP A 163 7.09 -18.48 2.04
N MET A 164 7.60 -17.26 2.20
CA MET A 164 7.12 -16.07 1.50
C MET A 164 7.32 -16.21 0.00
N ILE A 165 8.51 -16.64 -0.45
CA ILE A 165 8.80 -16.90 -1.87
C ILE A 165 7.82 -17.92 -2.42
N ARG A 166 7.66 -19.09 -1.77
CA ARG A 166 6.72 -20.12 -2.22
C ARG A 166 5.26 -19.67 -2.23
N THR A 167 4.88 -18.82 -1.28
CA THR A 167 3.52 -18.29 -1.19
C THR A 167 3.25 -17.33 -2.35
N LEU A 168 4.21 -16.46 -2.67
CA LEU A 168 4.13 -15.54 -3.80
C LEU A 168 4.22 -16.25 -5.16
N GLU A 169 5.08 -17.27 -5.32
CA GLU A 169 5.22 -18.04 -6.56
C GLU A 169 3.95 -18.82 -6.93
N ARG A 170 3.24 -19.37 -5.94
CA ARG A 170 1.96 -20.08 -6.15
C ARG A 170 0.79 -19.14 -6.36
N ASN A 171 1.00 -17.84 -6.20
CA ASN A 171 -0.06 -16.86 -6.16
C ASN A 171 -0.47 -16.41 -7.55
N THR A 172 -1.70 -16.68 -7.95
CA THR A 172 -2.27 -16.21 -9.22
C THR A 172 -3.07 -14.91 -9.10
N SER A 173 -3.04 -14.25 -7.94
CA SER A 173 -3.81 -13.02 -7.71
C SER A 173 -3.32 -11.85 -8.55
N ASN A 174 -4.28 -11.01 -8.94
CA ASN A 174 -4.05 -9.85 -9.81
C ASN A 174 -3.31 -8.73 -9.08
N TRP A 175 -3.55 -8.62 -7.77
CA TRP A 175 -2.85 -7.71 -6.89
C TRP A 175 -2.16 -8.49 -5.77
N ARG A 176 -0.91 -8.14 -5.47
CA ARG A 176 -0.09 -8.73 -4.41
C ARG A 176 0.48 -7.61 -3.54
N ILE A 177 0.15 -7.65 -2.26
CA ILE A 177 0.64 -6.72 -1.24
C ILE A 177 1.42 -7.49 -0.19
N VAL A 178 2.63 -7.03 0.13
CA VAL A 178 3.42 -7.53 1.26
C VAL A 178 3.45 -6.48 2.35
N VAL A 179 3.29 -6.88 3.60
CA VAL A 179 3.17 -5.99 4.76
C VAL A 179 4.23 -6.35 5.78
N GLY A 180 5.00 -5.36 6.21
CA GLY A 180 6.05 -5.51 7.21
C GLY A 180 6.19 -4.29 8.10
N TYR A 181 7.01 -4.37 9.14
CA TYR A 181 7.25 -3.21 10.01
C TYR A 181 8.34 -2.28 9.43
N GLN A 182 9.50 -2.84 9.10
CA GLN A 182 10.66 -2.05 8.68
C GLN A 182 10.56 -1.63 7.20
N PRO A 183 11.03 -0.42 6.83
CA PRO A 183 11.06 -0.02 5.45
C PRO A 183 12.21 -0.74 4.72
N LEU A 184 11.99 -1.13 3.46
CA LEU A 184 13.02 -1.75 2.62
C LEU A 184 13.77 -0.74 1.74
N VAL A 185 13.44 0.54 1.91
CA VAL A 185 14.05 1.66 1.20
C VAL A 185 14.90 2.43 2.22
N VAL A 186 15.98 3.06 1.76
CA VAL A 186 16.83 3.89 2.63
C VAL A 186 16.21 5.27 2.76
N CYS A 187 15.99 5.70 4.01
CA CYS A 187 15.48 7.04 4.35
C CYS A 187 16.62 7.89 4.92
N GLY A 188 16.79 9.10 4.38
CA GLY A 188 17.76 10.10 4.81
C GLY A 188 19.23 9.83 4.44
N GLU A 189 20.06 10.85 4.54
CA GLU A 189 21.51 10.87 4.21
C GLU A 189 22.42 10.28 5.31
N ASN A 190 21.90 9.40 6.19
CA ASN A 190 22.73 8.84 7.26
C ASN A 190 23.64 7.71 6.72
N ASN A 191 24.94 7.98 6.77
CA ASN A 191 26.07 7.19 6.27
C ASN A 191 26.29 5.81 6.97
N GLU A 192 25.49 5.42 7.97
CA GLU A 192 25.70 4.19 8.76
C GLU A 192 25.09 2.91 8.15
N LYS A 193 24.75 2.89 6.85
CA LYS A 193 23.82 1.87 6.30
C LYS A 193 24.36 0.91 5.23
N MET A 194 25.68 0.79 5.03
CA MET A 194 26.20 -0.05 3.93
C MET A 194 25.82 -1.54 4.02
N GLU A 195 25.83 -2.19 5.20
CA GLU A 195 25.46 -3.62 5.30
C GLU A 195 23.95 -3.88 5.23
N LYS A 196 23.13 -3.00 5.82
CA LYS A 196 21.66 -3.11 5.73
C LYS A 196 21.18 -2.85 4.29
N GLN A 197 21.93 -2.09 3.51
CA GLN A 197 21.58 -1.75 2.13
C GLN A 197 21.59 -2.97 1.19
N ASP A 198 22.55 -3.91 1.30
CA ASP A 198 22.60 -5.10 0.45
C ASP A 198 21.45 -6.09 0.77
N VAL A 199 21.13 -6.26 2.05
CA VAL A 199 20.00 -7.11 2.50
C VAL A 199 18.66 -6.56 2.00
N PHE A 200 18.44 -5.26 2.13
CA PHE A 200 17.23 -4.61 1.63
C PHE A 200 17.17 -4.61 0.11
N GLU A 201 18.29 -4.47 -0.58
CA GLU A 201 18.36 -4.61 -2.03
C GLU A 201 17.96 -6.03 -2.48
N ASN A 202 18.43 -7.07 -1.78
CA ASN A 202 18.03 -8.45 -2.11
C ASN A 202 16.51 -8.67 -1.98
N LEU A 203 15.91 -8.24 -0.87
CA LEU A 203 14.45 -8.34 -0.68
C LEU A 203 13.68 -7.54 -1.74
N ARG A 204 14.15 -6.34 -2.11
CA ARG A 204 13.57 -5.55 -3.19
C ARG A 204 13.64 -6.29 -4.53
N ARG A 205 14.78 -6.92 -4.87
CA ARG A 205 14.93 -7.73 -6.09
C ARG A 205 13.97 -8.92 -6.09
N ILE A 206 13.78 -9.59 -4.96
CA ILE A 206 12.83 -10.69 -4.82
C ILE A 206 11.39 -10.20 -5.08
N PHE A 207 11.00 -9.07 -4.50
CA PHE A 207 9.66 -8.50 -4.72
C PHE A 207 9.41 -8.07 -6.16
N MET A 208 10.43 -7.49 -6.82
CA MET A 208 10.33 -7.19 -8.25
C MET A 208 10.20 -8.46 -9.09
N LYS A 209 11.00 -9.49 -8.81
CA LYS A 209 10.96 -10.77 -9.54
C LYS A 209 9.64 -11.52 -9.36
N LEU A 210 9.04 -11.43 -8.17
CA LEU A 210 7.75 -12.06 -7.84
C LEU A 210 6.55 -11.15 -8.11
N GLU A 211 6.77 -10.04 -8.83
CA GLU A 211 5.75 -9.08 -9.26
C GLU A 211 4.84 -8.62 -8.11
N VAL A 212 5.42 -8.34 -6.94
CA VAL A 212 4.71 -7.69 -5.84
C VAL A 212 4.32 -6.29 -6.29
N ASN A 213 3.07 -5.89 -6.08
CA ASN A 213 2.59 -4.58 -6.50
C ASN A 213 2.89 -3.51 -5.45
N VAL A 214 2.67 -3.84 -4.17
CA VAL A 214 2.85 -2.90 -3.07
C VAL A 214 3.57 -3.58 -1.91
N TYR A 215 4.53 -2.88 -1.32
CA TYR A 215 5.07 -3.18 0.00
C TYR A 215 4.61 -2.10 0.99
N LEU A 216 3.87 -2.49 2.02
CA LEU A 216 3.43 -1.60 3.10
C LEU A 216 4.38 -1.73 4.29
N SER A 217 4.97 -0.62 4.75
CA SER A 217 5.80 -0.59 5.96
C SER A 217 5.14 0.19 7.11
N GLY A 218 5.40 -0.25 8.35
CA GLY A 218 4.99 0.46 9.55
C GLY A 218 5.85 1.68 9.88
N GLN A 219 7.07 1.73 9.38
CA GLN A 219 7.91 2.93 9.42
C GLN A 219 7.90 3.63 8.07
N ASP A 220 7.93 4.96 8.13
CA ASP A 220 7.97 5.79 6.94
C ASP A 220 9.33 5.79 6.28
N CYS A 221 9.31 5.80 4.96
CA CYS A 221 10.49 5.97 4.13
C CYS A 221 10.10 6.44 2.73
N THR A 222 10.27 7.74 2.49
CA THR A 222 10.03 8.32 1.17
C THR A 222 11.33 8.34 0.38
N SER A 223 11.56 7.30 -0.41
CA SER A 223 12.34 7.45 -1.64
C SER A 223 11.43 7.10 -2.80
N HIS A 224 10.95 8.13 -3.48
CA HIS A 224 10.25 7.98 -4.76
C HIS A 224 11.28 7.77 -5.85
N THR A 225 11.94 6.61 -5.87
CA THR A 225 12.59 6.19 -7.11
C THR A 225 11.51 5.64 -8.03
N GLN A 226 11.15 6.45 -9.02
CA GLN A 226 10.18 6.20 -10.08
C GLN A 226 10.47 4.93 -10.92
N GLN A 227 11.52 4.18 -10.58
CA GLN A 227 12.09 3.07 -11.34
C GLN A 227 11.72 1.67 -10.82
N SER A 228 11.01 1.56 -9.68
CA SER A 228 10.63 0.28 -9.12
C SER A 228 9.28 -0.21 -9.68
N SER A 229 9.18 -1.50 -10.06
CA SER A 229 7.88 -2.13 -10.39
C SER A 229 6.97 -2.29 -9.18
N VAL A 230 7.54 -2.20 -7.97
CA VAL A 230 6.87 -2.32 -6.67
C VAL A 230 6.69 -0.92 -6.06
N ALA A 231 5.50 -0.59 -5.58
CA ALA A 231 5.28 0.62 -4.79
C ALA A 231 5.63 0.37 -3.31
N PHE A 232 6.61 1.08 -2.77
CA PHE A 232 6.92 1.06 -1.34
C PHE A 232 6.17 2.21 -0.65
N ILE A 233 5.26 1.88 0.26
CA ILE A 233 4.42 2.85 0.97
C ILE A 233 4.63 2.65 2.47
N GLY A 234 5.20 3.65 3.14
CA GLY A 234 5.33 3.67 4.59
C GLY A 234 4.16 4.36 5.27
N ASN A 235 3.85 3.95 6.50
CA ASN A 235 3.02 4.72 7.40
C ASN A 235 3.86 5.82 8.07
N PRO A 236 3.55 7.12 7.84
CA PRO A 236 4.15 8.24 8.55
C PRO A 236 4.21 8.05 10.06
N CYS A 237 5.34 8.41 10.66
CA CYS A 237 5.53 8.30 12.10
C CYS A 237 6.38 9.45 12.66
N LEU A 238 6.01 9.91 13.87
CA LEU A 238 6.88 10.66 14.77
C LEU A 238 7.96 9.71 15.31
N ASN A 239 9.23 9.96 14.98
CA ASN A 239 10.32 9.52 15.84
C ASN A 239 10.26 10.41 17.09
N GLN A 240 10.57 9.84 18.25
CA GLN A 240 10.60 10.57 19.53
C GLN A 240 11.65 11.69 19.57
N LYS A 241 12.49 11.82 18.53
CA LYS A 241 13.38 12.96 18.32
C LYS A 241 12.67 13.93 17.39
N GLU A 242 12.32 15.08 17.96
CA GLU A 242 11.72 16.23 17.30
C GLU A 242 12.60 16.71 16.14
N GLU A 243 12.45 16.13 14.95
CA GLU A 243 12.93 16.76 13.73
C GLU A 243 11.78 16.89 12.72
N PRO A 244 11.61 18.06 12.11
CA PRO A 244 10.59 18.26 11.09
C PRO A 244 10.79 17.31 9.91
N TYR A 245 9.77 16.52 9.59
CA TYR A 245 9.78 15.66 8.41
C TYR A 245 9.49 16.48 7.16
N SER A 246 10.31 16.29 6.12
CA SER A 246 10.05 16.79 4.77
C SER A 246 9.37 15.70 3.94
N PHE A 247 8.21 16.02 3.38
CA PHE A 247 7.54 15.21 2.37
C PHE A 247 7.51 15.96 1.05
N PHE A 248 7.76 15.24 -0.05
CA PHE A 248 7.67 15.82 -1.38
C PHE A 248 6.32 15.46 -2.01
N VAL A 249 5.47 16.48 -2.20
CA VAL A 249 4.26 16.37 -3.01
C VAL A 249 4.47 17.22 -4.26
N ASN A 250 4.44 16.60 -5.45
CA ASN A 250 4.62 17.28 -6.75
C ASN A 250 5.85 18.20 -6.82
N GLY A 251 6.99 17.76 -6.28
CA GLY A 251 8.24 18.54 -6.33
C GLY A 251 8.39 19.65 -5.28
N ASN A 252 7.37 19.88 -4.44
CA ASN A 252 7.46 20.82 -3.32
C ASN A 252 7.63 20.07 -1.99
N SER A 253 8.61 20.50 -1.20
CA SER A 253 8.79 20.07 0.19
C SER A 253 7.74 20.72 1.07
N LEU A 254 6.87 19.92 1.69
CA LEU A 254 5.90 20.38 2.68
C LEU A 254 6.31 19.82 4.04
N LEU A 255 6.74 20.73 4.92
CA LEU A 255 7.07 20.47 6.31
C LEU A 255 5.78 20.41 7.11
N SER A 256 5.44 19.27 7.71
CA SER A 256 4.36 19.23 8.69
C SER A 256 4.62 18.23 9.81
N GLN A 257 4.70 18.76 11.03
CA GLN A 257 4.74 18.04 12.31
C GLN A 257 3.42 17.27 12.59
N GLU A 258 2.38 17.56 11.80
CA GLU A 258 1.00 17.09 11.96
C GLU A 258 0.73 15.74 11.25
N LEU A 259 1.64 15.28 10.39
CA LEU A 259 1.52 14.04 9.62
C LEU A 259 1.84 12.77 10.39
N ALA A 260 2.09 12.86 11.69
CA ALA A 260 2.61 11.73 12.45
C ALA A 260 1.53 10.88 13.14
N ASN A 261 0.27 11.31 13.08
CA ASN A 261 -0.87 10.55 13.62
C ASN A 261 -1.96 10.44 12.56
N GLY A 262 -1.95 9.34 11.84
CA GLY A 262 -2.89 9.06 10.75
C GLY A 262 -2.80 7.60 10.31
N PHE A 263 -3.50 7.29 9.23
CA PHE A 263 -3.62 5.94 8.67
C PHE A 263 -3.81 6.01 7.16
N LEU A 264 -3.65 4.88 6.49
CA LEU A 264 -3.86 4.77 5.06
C LEU A 264 -5.22 4.14 4.77
N LEU A 265 -5.97 4.75 3.86
CA LEU A 265 -7.16 4.15 3.24
C LEU A 265 -6.78 3.66 1.85
N HIS A 266 -7.03 2.38 1.58
CA HIS A 266 -6.78 1.77 0.29
C HIS A 266 -8.10 1.47 -0.42
N ARG A 267 -8.19 1.84 -1.69
CA ARG A 267 -9.23 1.44 -2.63
C ARG A 267 -8.61 0.56 -3.70
N VAL A 268 -9.01 -0.71 -3.75
CA VAL A 268 -8.52 -1.70 -4.70
C VAL A 268 -9.63 -2.02 -5.70
N SER A 269 -9.36 -1.70 -6.96
CA SER A 269 -10.21 -2.01 -8.09
C SER A 269 -9.50 -3.00 -9.01
N PRO A 270 -10.16 -3.56 -10.03
CA PRO A 270 -9.50 -4.39 -11.03
C PRO A 270 -8.30 -3.68 -11.69
N MET A 271 -8.41 -2.38 -11.95
CA MET A 271 -7.46 -1.64 -12.80
C MET A 271 -6.43 -0.83 -12.00
N GLN A 272 -6.68 -0.55 -10.72
CA GLN A 272 -5.79 0.27 -9.92
C GLN A 272 -5.95 0.06 -8.41
N ILE A 273 -4.88 0.33 -7.68
CA ILE A 273 -4.85 0.56 -6.24
C ILE A 273 -4.68 2.07 -6.02
N VAL A 274 -5.57 2.66 -5.24
CA VAL A 274 -5.45 4.05 -4.80
C VAL A 274 -5.30 4.07 -3.29
N THR A 275 -4.25 4.72 -2.80
CA THR A 275 -3.95 4.84 -1.37
C THR A 275 -4.02 6.30 -0.97
N TYR A 276 -4.76 6.61 0.09
CA TYR A 276 -4.89 7.93 0.68
C TYR A 276 -4.29 7.91 2.08
N TYR A 277 -3.42 8.85 2.40
CA TYR A 277 -3.04 9.09 3.79
C TYR A 277 -3.99 10.08 4.43
N ILE A 278 -4.66 9.64 5.50
CA ILE A 278 -5.65 10.40 6.24
C ILE A 278 -5.07 10.72 7.61
N THR A 279 -4.98 12.00 7.93
CA THR A 279 -4.53 12.48 9.24
C THR A 279 -5.61 12.22 10.30
N SER A 280 -5.24 12.33 11.58
CA SER A 280 -6.22 12.24 12.69
C SER A 280 -7.25 13.38 12.70
N SER A 281 -6.98 14.53 12.05
CA SER A 281 -7.97 15.58 11.79
C SER A 281 -8.95 15.23 10.67
N GLY A 282 -8.61 14.23 9.85
CA GLY A 282 -9.41 13.77 8.72
C GLY A 282 -9.03 14.34 7.36
N ASP A 283 -7.95 15.11 7.30
CA ASP A 283 -7.42 15.67 6.06
C ASP A 283 -6.67 14.59 5.26
N ILE A 284 -6.78 14.68 3.93
CA ILE A 284 -6.01 13.83 3.03
C ILE A 284 -4.68 14.52 2.75
N ALA A 285 -3.59 14.03 3.34
CA ALA A 285 -2.28 14.65 3.15
C ALA A 285 -1.66 14.32 1.79
N TYR A 286 -1.79 13.06 1.36
CA TYR A 286 -1.28 12.62 0.07
C TYR A 286 -2.07 11.44 -0.49
N LYS A 287 -1.93 11.26 -1.81
CA LYS A 287 -2.58 10.21 -2.59
C LYS A 287 -1.56 9.53 -3.50
N THR A 288 -1.52 8.21 -3.44
CA THR A 288 -0.71 7.38 -4.35
C THR A 288 -1.64 6.56 -5.23
N VAL A 289 -1.38 6.55 -6.54
CA VAL A 289 -2.15 5.77 -7.52
C VAL A 289 -1.20 4.78 -8.19
N LEU A 290 -1.53 3.50 -8.08
CA LEU A 290 -0.85 2.42 -8.79
C LEU A 290 -1.82 1.81 -9.78
N GLN A 291 -1.54 1.96 -11.07
CA GLN A 291 -2.31 1.31 -12.12
C GLN A 291 -1.80 -0.11 -12.35
N GLN A 292 -2.73 -1.00 -12.72
CA GLN A 292 -2.36 -2.37 -13.06
C GLN A 292 -1.49 -2.31 -14.30
N LYS A 293 -0.27 -2.84 -14.20
CA LYS A 293 0.58 -3.02 -15.37
C LYS A 293 0.03 -4.20 -16.16
N GLY A 294 -0.78 -3.89 -17.17
CA GLY A 294 -1.47 -4.88 -17.97
C GLY A 294 -0.83 -5.10 -19.35
N ARG A 295 -0.61 -6.38 -19.67
CA ARG A 295 -0.79 -6.93 -21.02
C ARG A 295 -2.29 -7.01 -21.41
N GLU A 296 -3.20 -6.56 -20.54
CA GLU A 296 -4.67 -6.53 -20.70
C GLU A 296 -5.20 -5.07 -20.80
N ALA A 297 -4.44 -4.17 -21.42
CA ALA A 297 -4.88 -2.82 -21.81
C ALA A 297 -5.20 -2.73 -23.31
N MET A 298 -5.59 -3.86 -23.92
CA MET A 298 -6.08 -3.94 -25.29
C MET A 298 -7.50 -4.49 -25.30
#